data_AF-A0A918GX01-F1
#
_entry.id   AF-A0A918GX01-F1
#
_cell.length_a   1.000
_cell.length_b   1.000
_cell.length_c   1.000
_cell.angle_alpha   90.00
_cell.angle_beta   90.00
_cell.angle_gamma   90.00
#
_symmetry.space_group_name_H-M   'P 1'
#
loop_
_entity.id
_entity.type
_entity.pdbx_description
1 polymer ?
#
loop_
_entity_poly.entity_id
_entity_poly.type
_entity_poly.pdbx_seq_one_letter_code
_entity_poly.pdbx_strand_id
1 'polypeptide(L)'
;MGTVATALSELRSAQKSAKGVSLYSRFVNRPVGRYLAAGAYAAGLTPNQVTLISAAFSFAAVAAVALGEPGWSLGLLVWLGLAVGFAFDSADGQLARLRGGGSPAGEWLDHVVDCAKITALHTAVLIAFYRHPDHFGLGGDAWLLVPLGFQLAAVVTFFGGLLTEKLKPRPAPGTPAAAPSTLRAVALLPVDHGIFCLVFLLLGGGSLFRWGYSALGIAAALFLVAFLTKWFRELNAVPR
;
A
#
# COMPACT_ATOMS: atom_id res chain seq x y z
N MET A 1 -13.18 11.92 -27.05
CA MET A 1 -12.37 11.84 -25.81
C MET A 1 -13.25 12.31 -24.67
N GLY A 2 -13.50 11.47 -23.65
CA GLY A 2 -14.39 11.85 -22.55
C GLY A 2 -13.74 12.90 -21.65
N THR A 3 -14.53 13.83 -21.13
CA THR A 3 -14.04 14.90 -20.24
C THR A 3 -13.76 14.35 -18.83
N VAL A 4 -12.94 15.04 -18.04
CA VAL A 4 -12.69 14.71 -16.62
C VAL A 4 -14.00 14.60 -15.83
N ALA A 5 -15.00 15.46 -16.13
CA ALA A 5 -16.30 15.44 -15.48
C ALA A 5 -17.09 14.15 -15.78
N THR A 6 -17.07 13.68 -17.03
CA THR A 6 -17.70 12.42 -17.45
C THR A 6 -17.04 11.22 -16.75
N ALA A 7 -15.70 11.18 -16.74
CA ALA A 7 -14.93 10.14 -16.08
C ALA A 7 -15.20 10.06 -14.56
N LEU A 8 -15.31 11.21 -13.88
CA LEU A 8 -15.64 11.27 -12.46
C LEU A 8 -17.05 10.76 -12.16
N SER A 9 -18.02 10.99 -13.05
CA SER A 9 -19.39 10.48 -12.91
C SER A 9 -19.42 8.96 -13.00
N GLU A 10 -18.78 8.39 -14.02
CA GLU A 10 -18.72 6.93 -14.23
C GLU A 10 -17.95 6.20 -13.11
N LEU A 11 -16.87 6.81 -12.61
CA LEU A 11 -16.09 6.26 -11.49
C LEU A 11 -16.87 6.23 -10.16
N ARG A 12 -17.89 7.09 -9.96
CA ARG A 12 -18.74 7.01 -8.77
C ARG A 12 -19.54 5.70 -8.73
N SER A 13 -19.97 5.19 -9.88
CA SER A 13 -20.70 3.92 -10.00
C SER A 13 -19.80 2.67 -10.03
N ALA A 14 -18.52 2.80 -10.35
CA ALA A 14 -17.60 1.67 -10.59
C ALA A 14 -16.58 1.41 -9.46
N GLN A 15 -16.87 1.81 -8.22
CA GLN A 15 -15.92 1.64 -7.10
C GLN A 15 -15.90 0.22 -6.54
N LYS A 16 -14.71 -0.30 -6.21
CA LYS A 16 -14.54 -1.53 -5.42
C LYS A 16 -15.18 -1.36 -4.04
N SER A 17 -15.73 -2.44 -3.50
CA SER A 17 -16.28 -2.48 -2.13
C SER A 17 -15.31 -1.87 -1.11
N ALA A 18 -15.86 -1.17 -0.12
CA ALA A 18 -15.10 -0.66 1.02
C ALA A 18 -14.83 -1.73 2.09
N LYS A 19 -15.38 -2.94 1.94
CA LYS A 19 -15.18 -4.05 2.88
C LYS A 19 -13.69 -4.42 2.98
N GLY A 20 -13.16 -4.45 4.20
CA GLY A 20 -11.77 -4.85 4.46
C GLY A 20 -10.72 -3.78 4.14
N VAL A 21 -11.14 -2.54 3.85
CA VAL A 21 -10.26 -1.40 3.57
C VAL A 21 -10.14 -0.55 4.83
N SER A 22 -8.96 0.02 5.11
CA SER A 22 -8.75 0.94 6.23
C SER A 22 -9.57 2.24 6.08
N LEU A 23 -9.66 3.02 7.15
CA LEU A 23 -10.30 4.34 7.11
C LEU A 23 -9.53 5.32 6.18
N TYR A 24 -8.20 5.36 6.26
CA TYR A 24 -7.36 6.23 5.42
C TYR A 24 -7.57 5.94 3.93
N SER A 25 -7.46 4.68 3.53
CA SER A 25 -7.64 4.28 2.14
C SER A 25 -9.04 4.58 1.61
N ARG A 26 -10.08 4.50 2.46
CA ARG A 26 -11.48 4.83 2.09
C ARG A 26 -11.68 6.33 1.84
N PHE A 27 -11.18 7.17 2.74
CA PHE A 27 -11.53 8.60 2.76
C PHE A 27 -10.46 9.53 2.18
N VAL A 28 -9.24 9.05 2.01
CA VAL A 28 -8.13 9.82 1.45
C VAL A 28 -7.66 9.20 0.13
N ASN A 29 -7.11 7.98 0.18
CA ASN A 29 -6.41 7.43 -0.99
C ASN A 29 -7.35 7.21 -2.19
N ARG A 30 -8.49 6.53 -1.99
CA ARG A 30 -9.45 6.25 -3.07
C ARG A 30 -10.04 7.52 -3.70
N PRO A 31 -10.48 8.54 -2.93
CA PRO A 31 -10.89 9.82 -3.50
C PRO A 31 -9.81 10.51 -4.32
N VAL A 32 -8.57 10.59 -3.82
CA VAL A 32 -7.45 11.19 -4.56
C VAL A 32 -7.17 10.40 -5.85
N GLY A 33 -7.06 9.08 -5.75
CA GLY A 33 -6.87 8.19 -6.90
C GLY A 33 -7.98 8.30 -7.95
N ARG A 34 -9.20 8.66 -7.55
CA ARG A 34 -10.31 8.91 -8.48
C ARG A 34 -10.08 10.15 -9.35
N TYR A 35 -9.62 11.24 -8.75
CA TYR A 35 -9.28 12.44 -9.50
C TYR A 35 -8.09 12.20 -10.43
N LEU A 36 -7.07 11.48 -9.94
CA LEU A 36 -5.92 11.07 -10.77
C LEU A 36 -6.34 10.17 -11.93
N ALA A 37 -7.22 9.19 -11.70
CA ALA A 37 -7.75 8.31 -12.74
C ALA A 37 -8.53 9.08 -13.81
N ALA A 38 -9.35 10.05 -13.41
CA ALA A 38 -10.08 10.90 -14.34
C ALA A 38 -9.13 11.80 -15.17
N GLY A 39 -8.09 12.35 -14.55
CA GLY A 39 -7.02 13.08 -15.25
C GLY A 39 -6.25 12.19 -16.23
N ALA A 40 -5.85 10.99 -15.80
CA ALA A 40 -5.14 10.02 -16.63
C ALA A 40 -5.99 9.55 -17.83
N TYR A 41 -7.31 9.38 -17.62
CA TYR A 41 -8.25 9.08 -18.69
C TYR A 41 -8.30 10.20 -19.74
N ALA A 42 -8.43 11.46 -19.28
CA ALA A 42 -8.43 12.63 -20.16
C ALA A 42 -7.10 12.82 -20.90
N ALA A 43 -5.98 12.47 -20.26
CA ALA A 43 -4.63 12.50 -20.85
C ALA A 43 -4.34 11.31 -21.78
N GLY A 44 -5.28 10.38 -21.98
CA GLY A 44 -5.10 9.24 -22.88
C GLY A 44 -4.17 8.14 -22.33
N LEU A 45 -3.81 8.17 -21.05
CA LEU A 45 -2.92 7.17 -20.44
C LEU A 45 -3.60 5.80 -20.32
N THR A 46 -2.79 4.76 -20.42
CA THR A 46 -3.16 3.37 -20.12
C THR A 46 -2.99 3.04 -18.64
N PRO A 47 -3.71 2.06 -18.07
CA PRO A 47 -3.51 1.63 -16.68
C PRO A 47 -2.06 1.27 -16.37
N ASN A 48 -1.38 0.52 -17.25
CA ASN A 48 0.02 0.14 -17.05
C ASN A 48 0.96 1.35 -17.00
N GLN A 49 0.72 2.41 -17.80
CA GLN A 49 1.50 3.64 -17.69
C GLN A 49 1.28 4.35 -16.34
N VAL A 50 0.05 4.30 -15.81
CA VAL A 50 -0.25 4.84 -14.48
C VAL A 50 0.44 4.02 -13.38
N THR A 51 0.48 2.69 -13.49
CA THR A 51 1.27 1.82 -12.61
C THR A 51 2.76 2.17 -12.66
N LEU A 52 3.32 2.43 -13.85
CA LEU A 52 4.73 2.84 -13.99
C LEU A 52 5.01 4.23 -13.38
N ILE A 53 4.06 5.17 -13.45
CA ILE A 53 4.17 6.46 -12.75
C ILE A 53 4.18 6.23 -11.22
N SER A 54 3.27 5.40 -10.70
CA SER A 54 3.26 5.00 -9.30
C SER A 54 4.60 4.42 -8.86
N ALA A 55 5.14 3.49 -9.66
CA ALA A 55 6.43 2.87 -9.43
C ALA A 55 7.57 3.91 -9.41
N ALA A 56 7.62 4.83 -10.37
CA ALA A 56 8.66 5.84 -10.46
C ALA A 56 8.73 6.72 -9.19
N PHE A 57 7.59 7.25 -8.73
CA PHE A 57 7.55 8.04 -7.50
C PHE A 57 7.93 7.21 -6.26
N SER A 58 7.40 5.98 -6.16
CA SER A 58 7.66 5.09 -5.03
C SER A 58 9.14 4.69 -4.94
N PHE A 59 9.74 4.24 -6.05
CA PHE A 59 11.14 3.82 -6.08
C PHE A 59 12.11 4.99 -5.96
N ALA A 60 11.75 6.19 -6.45
CA ALA A 60 12.55 7.39 -6.18
C ALA A 60 12.58 7.70 -4.67
N ALA A 61 11.44 7.62 -3.98
CA ALA A 61 11.39 7.80 -2.53
C ALA A 61 12.15 6.70 -1.77
N VAL A 62 12.02 5.43 -2.19
CA VAL A 62 12.78 4.29 -1.62
C VAL A 62 14.29 4.51 -1.79
N ALA A 63 14.75 4.89 -2.98
CA ALA A 63 16.14 5.20 -3.25
C ALA A 63 16.62 6.38 -2.39
N ALA A 64 15.79 7.41 -2.22
CA ALA A 64 16.11 8.56 -1.37
C ALA A 64 16.29 8.17 0.11
N VAL A 65 15.49 7.24 0.64
CA VAL A 65 15.68 6.68 2.00
C VAL A 65 16.99 5.90 2.11
N ALA A 66 17.30 5.04 1.12
CA ALA A 66 18.49 4.19 1.18
C ALA A 66 19.79 4.97 0.98
N LEU A 67 19.76 6.00 0.12
CA LEU A 67 20.94 6.69 -0.36
C LEU A 67 21.20 8.04 0.32
N GLY A 68 20.14 8.74 0.73
CA GLY A 68 20.21 10.11 1.26
C GLY A 68 20.55 10.20 2.75
N GLU A 69 21.02 11.39 3.16
CA GLU A 69 21.25 11.72 4.57
C GLU A 69 19.91 11.96 5.30
N PRO A 70 19.62 11.22 6.39
CA PRO A 70 18.39 11.40 7.14
C PRO A 70 18.19 12.84 7.64
N GLY A 71 17.03 13.41 7.34
CA GLY A 71 16.70 14.79 7.72
C GLY A 71 15.22 15.08 7.50
N TRP A 72 14.73 16.18 8.08
CA TRP A 72 13.32 16.56 7.98
C TRP A 72 12.89 16.84 6.54
N SER A 73 13.74 17.52 5.77
CA SER A 73 13.48 17.80 4.35
C SER A 73 13.41 16.50 3.52
N LEU A 74 14.34 15.58 3.75
CA LEU A 74 14.31 14.27 3.09
C LEU A 74 13.06 13.48 3.49
N GLY A 75 12.70 13.49 4.78
CA GLY A 75 11.50 12.83 5.29
C GLY A 75 10.22 13.34 4.62
N LEU A 76 10.09 14.65 4.43
CA LEU A 76 8.98 15.26 3.70
C LEU A 76 8.93 14.81 2.23
N LEU A 77 10.07 14.81 1.54
CA LEU A 77 10.16 14.39 0.14
C LEU A 77 9.83 12.90 -0.03
N VAL A 78 10.33 12.05 0.87
CA VAL A 78 10.05 10.62 0.89
C VAL A 78 8.56 10.38 1.14
N TRP A 79 7.98 11.01 2.16
CA TRP A 79 6.55 10.91 2.43
C TRP A 79 5.72 11.33 1.21
N LEU A 80 6.06 12.47 0.59
CA LEU A 80 5.35 12.97 -0.57
C LEU A 80 5.46 12.00 -1.76
N GLY A 81 6.66 11.49 -2.05
CA GLY A 81 6.88 10.53 -3.13
C GLY A 81 6.09 9.23 -2.92
N LEU A 82 6.10 8.68 -1.71
CA LEU A 82 5.32 7.47 -1.38
C LEU A 82 3.82 7.73 -1.42
N ALA A 83 3.35 8.89 -0.91
CA ALA A 83 1.94 9.26 -0.93
C ALA A 83 1.41 9.48 -2.36
N VAL A 84 2.19 10.14 -3.22
CA VAL A 84 1.86 10.30 -4.64
C VAL A 84 1.87 8.96 -5.36
N GLY A 85 2.89 8.12 -5.11
CA GLY A 85 2.93 6.75 -5.61
C GLY A 85 1.67 5.97 -5.25
N PHE A 86 1.29 5.94 -3.97
CA PHE A 86 0.09 5.26 -3.49
C PHE A 86 -1.23 5.81 -4.07
N ALA A 87 -1.27 7.10 -4.39
CA ALA A 87 -2.42 7.69 -5.05
C ALA A 87 -2.55 7.24 -6.52
N PHE A 88 -1.44 7.14 -7.25
CA PHE A 88 -1.42 6.62 -8.62
C PHE A 88 -1.67 5.11 -8.69
N ASP A 89 -1.16 4.36 -7.71
CA ASP A 89 -1.48 2.95 -7.45
C ASP A 89 -2.99 2.74 -7.29
N SER A 90 -3.67 3.60 -6.52
CA SER A 90 -5.13 3.54 -6.49
C SER A 90 -5.80 3.96 -7.80
N ALA A 91 -5.14 4.77 -8.62
CA ALA A 91 -5.69 5.34 -9.84
C ALA A 91 -5.65 4.35 -11.02
N ASP A 92 -4.64 3.48 -11.13
CA ASP A 92 -4.51 2.55 -12.26
C ASP A 92 -5.70 1.57 -12.37
N GLY A 93 -6.12 0.98 -11.25
CA GLY A 93 -7.22 0.05 -11.21
C GLY A 93 -8.55 0.77 -11.38
N GLN A 94 -8.64 2.03 -10.95
CA GLN A 94 -9.81 2.89 -11.22
C GLN A 94 -9.90 3.20 -12.73
N LEU A 95 -8.78 3.53 -13.36
CA LEU A 95 -8.70 3.78 -14.79
C LEU A 95 -9.01 2.53 -15.62
N ALA A 96 -8.53 1.36 -15.20
CA ALA A 96 -8.85 0.08 -15.84
C ALA A 96 -10.38 -0.16 -15.83
N ARG A 97 -11.04 0.02 -14.67
CA ARG A 97 -12.50 -0.10 -14.56
C ARG A 97 -13.23 0.91 -15.44
N LEU A 98 -12.76 2.16 -15.47
CA LEU A 98 -13.34 3.20 -16.32
C LEU A 98 -13.22 2.88 -17.81
N ARG A 99 -12.14 2.23 -18.24
CA ARG A 99 -11.92 1.82 -19.63
C ARG A 99 -12.62 0.50 -20.01
N GLY A 100 -13.52 -0.01 -19.17
CA GLY A 100 -14.30 -1.22 -19.45
C GLY A 100 -13.61 -2.53 -19.06
N GLY A 101 -12.47 -2.49 -18.35
CA GLY A 101 -11.85 -3.71 -17.81
C GLY A 101 -10.35 -3.59 -17.49
N GLY A 102 -9.86 -4.54 -16.69
CA GLY A 102 -8.42 -4.82 -16.52
C GLY A 102 -7.99 -6.02 -17.34
N SER A 103 -6.67 -6.24 -17.48
CA SER A 103 -6.11 -7.42 -18.13
C SER A 103 -5.33 -8.28 -17.11
N PRO A 104 -5.21 -9.60 -17.33
CA PRO A 104 -4.38 -10.45 -16.47
C PRO A 104 -2.93 -9.97 -16.38
N ALA A 105 -2.38 -9.46 -17.48
CA ALA A 105 -1.02 -8.89 -17.51
C ALA A 105 -0.90 -7.60 -16.70
N GLY A 106 -1.93 -6.74 -16.72
CA GLY A 106 -1.96 -5.51 -15.92
C GLY A 106 -2.09 -5.81 -14.42
N GLU A 107 -2.96 -6.76 -14.05
CA GLU A 107 -3.08 -7.22 -12.66
C GLU A 107 -1.78 -7.87 -12.16
N TRP A 108 -1.11 -8.65 -13.01
CA TRP A 108 0.21 -9.21 -12.69
C TRP A 108 1.25 -8.10 -12.49
N LEU A 109 1.30 -7.11 -13.38
CA LEU A 109 2.25 -6.00 -13.30
C LEU A 109 2.07 -5.21 -11.99
N ASP A 110 0.83 -4.86 -11.65
CA ASP A 110 0.46 -4.18 -10.41
C ASP A 110 0.99 -4.93 -9.19
N HIS A 111 0.66 -6.23 -9.07
CA HIS A 111 1.12 -7.06 -7.95
C HIS A 111 2.63 -7.26 -7.87
N VAL A 112 3.32 -7.35 -9.02
CA VAL A 112 4.80 -7.46 -9.04
C VAL A 112 5.44 -6.15 -8.58
N VAL A 113 4.94 -5.01 -9.05
CA VAL A 113 5.42 -3.68 -8.64
C VAL A 113 5.17 -3.49 -7.14
N ASP A 114 3.99 -3.88 -6.63
CA ASP A 114 3.67 -3.84 -5.21
C ASP A 114 4.63 -4.67 -4.36
N CYS A 115 4.90 -5.91 -4.77
CA CYS A 115 5.83 -6.80 -4.08
C CYS A 115 7.26 -6.20 -4.06
N ALA A 116 7.72 -5.69 -5.19
CA ALA A 116 9.02 -5.01 -5.30
C ALA A 116 9.08 -3.74 -4.43
N LYS A 117 8.00 -2.95 -4.37
CA LYS A 117 7.88 -1.75 -3.52
C LYS A 117 7.97 -2.12 -2.04
N ILE A 118 7.20 -3.11 -1.58
CA ILE A 118 7.19 -3.56 -0.18
C ILE A 118 8.58 -4.03 0.24
N THR A 119 9.21 -4.88 -0.55
CA THR A 119 10.54 -5.42 -0.25
C THR A 119 11.61 -4.31 -0.27
N ALA A 120 11.64 -3.49 -1.31
CA ALA A 120 12.66 -2.45 -1.44
C ALA A 120 12.54 -1.38 -0.35
N LEU A 121 11.33 -1.00 0.07
CA LEU A 121 11.12 0.05 1.07
C LEU A 121 11.63 -0.34 2.46
N HIS A 122 11.35 -1.57 2.91
CA HIS A 122 11.87 -2.04 4.19
C HIS A 122 13.39 -2.30 4.12
N THR A 123 13.90 -2.76 2.97
CA THR A 123 15.34 -2.86 2.72
C THR A 123 16.02 -1.48 2.76
N ALA A 124 15.39 -0.44 2.23
CA ALA A 124 15.92 0.92 2.30
C ALA A 124 16.00 1.45 3.74
N VAL A 125 15.00 1.14 4.59
CA VAL A 125 15.06 1.48 6.02
C VAL A 125 16.19 0.70 6.73
N LEU A 126 16.39 -0.58 6.40
CA LEU A 126 17.53 -1.35 6.89
C LEU A 126 18.86 -0.70 6.51
N ILE A 127 19.01 -0.29 5.25
CA ILE A 127 20.21 0.42 4.77
C ILE A 127 20.40 1.74 5.53
N ALA A 128 19.34 2.53 5.72
CA ALA A 128 19.40 3.78 6.48
C ALA A 128 19.85 3.55 7.93
N PHE A 129 19.30 2.53 8.60
CA PHE A 129 19.70 2.15 9.97
C PHE A 129 21.17 1.75 10.04
N TYR A 130 21.63 0.96 9.07
CA TYR A 130 23.03 0.52 9.00
C TYR A 130 24.00 1.68 8.72
N ARG A 131 23.63 2.60 7.83
CA ARG A 131 24.49 3.73 7.42
C ARG A 131 24.53 4.88 8.44
N HIS A 132 23.45 5.08 9.20
CA HIS A 132 23.31 6.21 10.11
C HIS A 132 22.88 5.78 11.54
N PRO A 133 23.60 4.83 12.19
CA PRO A 133 23.18 4.27 13.47
C PRO A 133 23.07 5.32 14.58
N ASP A 134 23.98 6.29 14.62
CA ASP A 134 23.97 7.37 15.62
C ASP A 134 22.74 8.28 15.49
N HIS A 135 22.36 8.63 14.25
CA HIS A 135 21.17 9.45 13.98
C HIS A 135 19.90 8.80 14.50
N PHE A 136 19.74 7.49 14.26
CA PHE A 136 18.58 6.73 14.75
C PHE A 136 18.72 6.30 16.22
N GLY A 137 19.84 6.62 16.86
CA GLY A 137 20.16 6.27 18.25
C GLY A 137 20.24 4.77 18.49
N LEU A 138 20.71 3.99 17.50
CA LEU A 138 20.78 2.53 17.58
C LEU A 138 21.83 2.10 18.61
N GLY A 139 21.38 1.53 19.73
CA GLY A 139 22.27 1.03 20.78
C GLY A 139 22.95 -0.31 20.46
N GLY A 140 22.83 -0.82 19.23
CA GLY A 140 23.41 -2.09 18.78
C GLY A 140 22.70 -2.68 17.56
N ASP A 141 23.35 -3.68 16.95
CA ASP A 141 22.96 -4.26 15.65
C ASP A 141 21.62 -5.02 15.67
N ALA A 142 21.11 -5.38 16.85
CA ALA A 142 19.79 -6.00 17.00
C ALA A 142 18.66 -5.15 16.40
N TRP A 143 18.82 -3.83 16.31
CA TRP A 143 17.88 -2.95 15.64
C TRP A 143 17.71 -3.22 14.15
N LEU A 144 18.70 -3.84 13.50
CA LEU A 144 18.62 -4.25 12.09
C LEU A 144 17.61 -5.39 11.88
N LEU A 145 17.23 -6.13 12.94
CA LEU A 145 16.17 -7.14 12.88
C LEU A 145 14.77 -6.52 12.74
N VAL A 146 14.58 -5.25 13.13
CA VAL A 146 13.27 -4.58 13.04
C VAL A 146 12.80 -4.43 11.59
N PRO A 147 13.56 -3.81 10.67
CA PRO A 147 13.14 -3.74 9.27
C PRO A 147 13.06 -5.10 8.60
N LEU A 148 13.90 -6.07 8.96
CA LEU A 148 13.81 -7.45 8.45
C LEU A 148 12.51 -8.14 8.88
N GLY A 149 12.14 -8.04 10.16
CA GLY A 149 10.90 -8.60 10.69
C GLY A 149 9.67 -7.91 10.12
N PHE A 150 9.71 -6.59 9.94
CA PHE A 150 8.62 -5.85 9.29
C PHE A 150 8.49 -6.26 7.81
N GLN A 151 9.59 -6.37 7.08
CA GLN A 151 9.59 -6.85 5.70
C GLN A 151 8.96 -8.24 5.59
N LEU A 152 9.37 -9.17 6.46
CA LEU A 152 8.78 -10.52 6.50
C LEU A 152 7.27 -10.45 6.74
N ALA A 153 6.84 -9.67 7.74
CA ALA A 153 5.42 -9.53 8.07
C ALA A 153 4.62 -8.96 6.88
N ALA A 154 5.15 -7.95 6.20
CA ALA A 154 4.52 -7.29 5.08
C ALA A 154 4.43 -8.21 3.85
N VAL A 155 5.53 -8.88 3.47
CA VAL A 155 5.57 -9.78 2.30
C VAL A 155 4.65 -10.98 2.50
N VAL A 156 4.68 -11.62 3.68
CA VAL A 156 3.82 -12.78 3.95
C VAL A 156 2.35 -12.37 4.00
N THR A 157 2.04 -11.19 4.55
CA THR A 157 0.66 -10.65 4.54
C THR A 157 0.18 -10.39 3.11
N PHE A 158 1.02 -9.75 2.28
CA PHE A 158 0.71 -9.46 0.88
C PHE A 158 0.46 -10.75 0.08
N PHE A 159 1.41 -11.68 0.13
CA PHE A 159 1.30 -12.95 -0.59
C PHE A 159 0.12 -13.80 -0.07
N GLY A 160 -0.04 -13.92 1.25
CA GLY A 160 -1.13 -14.66 1.86
C GLY A 160 -2.50 -14.09 1.49
N GLY A 161 -2.62 -12.76 1.44
CA GLY A 161 -3.83 -12.07 0.99
C GLY A 161 -4.14 -12.36 -0.48
N LEU A 162 -3.15 -12.18 -1.35
CA LEU A 162 -3.27 -12.45 -2.79
C LEU A 162 -3.68 -13.90 -3.06
N LEU A 163 -2.99 -14.86 -2.46
CA LEU A 163 -3.29 -16.27 -2.60
C LEU A 163 -4.68 -16.62 -2.09
N THR A 164 -5.08 -16.05 -0.95
CA THR A 164 -6.43 -16.25 -0.39
C THR A 164 -7.50 -15.70 -1.33
N GLU A 165 -7.28 -14.55 -1.97
CA GLU A 165 -8.21 -13.99 -2.97
C GLU A 165 -8.34 -14.91 -4.20
N LYS A 166 -7.23 -15.50 -4.66
CA LYS A 166 -7.24 -16.43 -5.80
C LYS A 166 -7.87 -17.79 -5.49
N LEU A 167 -7.70 -18.31 -4.27
CA LEU A 167 -8.22 -19.61 -3.87
C LEU A 167 -9.69 -19.60 -3.43
N LYS A 168 -10.22 -18.44 -3.04
CA LYS A 168 -11.62 -18.36 -2.60
C LYS A 168 -12.59 -18.47 -3.78
N PRO A 169 -13.67 -19.27 -3.66
CA PRO A 169 -14.72 -19.32 -4.67
C PRO A 169 -15.30 -17.93 -4.91
N ARG A 170 -15.60 -17.64 -6.18
CA ARG A 170 -16.29 -16.40 -6.53
C ARG A 170 -17.72 -16.45 -5.95
N PRO A 171 -18.18 -15.39 -5.27
CA PRO A 171 -19.56 -15.34 -4.77
C PRO A 171 -20.56 -15.58 -5.89
N ALA A 172 -21.64 -16.32 -5.61
CA ALA A 172 -22.71 -16.54 -6.57
C ALA A 172 -23.32 -15.19 -7.01
N PRO A 173 -23.73 -15.06 -8.28
CA PRO A 173 -24.41 -13.85 -8.77
C PRO A 173 -25.59 -13.48 -7.87
N GLY A 174 -25.69 -12.21 -7.46
CA GLY A 174 -26.75 -11.72 -6.58
C GLY A 174 -26.49 -11.86 -5.08
N THR A 175 -25.36 -12.45 -4.66
CA THR A 175 -24.98 -12.46 -3.23
C THR A 175 -24.75 -11.02 -2.73
N PRO A 176 -25.49 -10.53 -1.72
CA PRO A 176 -25.31 -9.18 -1.21
C PRO A 176 -23.90 -8.96 -0.68
N ALA A 177 -23.25 -7.88 -1.11
CA ALA A 177 -21.96 -7.49 -0.54
C ALA A 177 -22.17 -7.12 0.93
N ALA A 178 -21.47 -7.82 1.84
CA ALA A 178 -21.57 -7.52 3.26
C ALA A 178 -21.19 -6.06 3.55
N ALA A 179 -21.98 -5.40 4.43
CA ALA A 179 -21.82 -3.99 4.75
C ALA A 179 -20.41 -3.68 5.30
N PRO A 180 -19.81 -2.54 4.92
CA PRO A 180 -18.51 -2.14 5.43
C PRO A 180 -18.62 -1.77 6.92
N SER A 181 -17.79 -2.39 7.76
CA SER A 181 -17.68 -2.04 9.18
C SER A 181 -16.70 -0.88 9.38
N THR A 182 -17.12 0.16 10.11
CA THR A 182 -16.27 1.30 10.51
C THR A 182 -15.25 0.88 11.57
N LEU A 183 -15.66 0.08 12.57
CA LEU A 183 -14.75 -0.44 13.59
C LEU A 183 -13.58 -1.20 12.95
N ARG A 184 -13.88 -2.07 11.97
CA ARG A 184 -12.83 -2.78 11.23
C ARG A 184 -11.97 -1.85 10.38
N ALA A 185 -12.53 -0.77 9.85
CA ALA A 185 -11.77 0.23 9.07
C ALA A 185 -10.73 0.95 9.94
N VAL A 186 -11.13 1.32 11.17
CA VAL A 186 -10.27 1.95 12.16
C VAL A 186 -9.19 0.98 12.64
N ALA A 187 -9.58 -0.27 12.95
CA ALA A 187 -8.63 -1.30 13.38
C ALA A 187 -7.52 -1.56 12.35
N LEU A 188 -7.79 -1.38 11.06
CA LEU A 188 -6.79 -1.57 9.99
C LEU A 188 -5.85 -0.39 9.78
N LEU A 189 -6.02 0.75 10.48
CA LEU A 189 -5.15 1.92 10.33
C LEU A 189 -3.66 1.62 10.58
N PRO A 190 -3.26 0.85 11.61
CA PRO A 190 -1.83 0.59 11.87
C PRO A 190 -1.12 -0.20 10.76
N VAL A 191 -1.87 -0.87 9.88
CA VAL A 191 -1.34 -1.64 8.75
C VAL A 191 -1.73 -1.04 7.41
N ASP A 192 -2.26 0.18 7.41
CA ASP A 192 -2.54 0.91 6.18
C ASP A 192 -1.26 1.53 5.61
N HIS A 193 -1.08 1.40 4.30
CA HIS A 193 0.12 1.89 3.62
C HIS A 193 0.26 3.43 3.71
N GLY A 194 -0.84 4.18 3.64
CA GLY A 194 -0.80 5.63 3.77
C GLY A 194 -0.46 6.09 5.19
N ILE A 195 -0.97 5.41 6.21
CA ILE A 195 -0.56 5.62 7.60
C ILE A 195 0.91 5.28 7.79
N PHE A 196 1.36 4.18 7.20
CA PHE A 196 2.78 3.82 7.21
C PHE A 196 3.65 4.90 6.56
N CYS A 197 3.24 5.46 5.41
CA CYS A 197 3.98 6.54 4.76
C CYS A 197 4.22 7.75 5.68
N LEU A 198 3.25 8.08 6.57
CA LEU A 198 3.38 9.21 7.50
C LEU A 198 4.57 9.07 8.45
N VAL A 199 5.03 7.85 8.73
CA VAL A 199 6.19 7.65 9.62
C VAL A 199 7.45 8.31 9.05
N PHE A 200 7.57 8.42 7.73
CA PHE A 200 8.73 9.06 7.08
C PHE A 200 8.81 10.57 7.30
N LEU A 201 7.72 11.23 7.70
CA LEU A 201 7.79 12.61 8.18
C LEU A 201 8.67 12.74 9.43
N LEU A 202 8.82 11.66 10.20
CA LEU A 202 9.67 11.61 11.39
C LEU A 202 11.14 11.31 11.08
N LEU A 203 11.53 11.10 9.82
CA LEU A 203 12.87 10.65 9.43
C LEU A 203 14.00 11.54 10.00
N GLY A 204 13.79 12.86 10.03
CA GLY A 204 14.73 13.80 10.64
C GLY A 204 14.81 13.74 12.16
N GLY A 205 13.82 13.16 12.83
CA GLY A 205 13.75 12.99 14.28
C GLY A 205 14.48 11.75 14.81
N GLY A 206 15.15 10.99 13.94
CA GLY A 206 16.05 9.90 14.34
C GLY A 206 15.36 8.83 15.19
N SER A 207 15.56 8.88 16.51
CA SER A 207 14.90 7.99 17.47
C SER A 207 13.37 7.99 17.37
N LEU A 208 12.74 9.12 17.03
CA LEU A 208 11.28 9.21 16.81
C LEU A 208 10.84 8.35 15.62
N PHE A 209 11.57 8.42 14.51
CA PHE A 209 11.35 7.57 13.35
C PHE A 209 11.49 6.10 13.73
N ARG A 210 12.58 5.75 14.43
CA ARG A 210 12.84 4.37 14.86
C ARG A 210 11.68 3.81 15.68
N TRP A 211 11.22 4.53 16.70
CA TRP A 211 10.12 4.07 17.56
C TRP A 211 8.80 3.99 16.81
N GLY A 212 8.47 4.99 15.99
CA GLY A 212 7.26 4.97 15.16
C GLY A 212 7.26 3.80 14.17
N TYR A 213 8.37 3.59 13.48
CA TYR A 213 8.54 2.50 12.52
C TYR A 213 8.45 1.12 13.20
N SER A 214 9.06 0.97 14.39
CA SER A 214 9.03 -0.26 15.17
C SER A 214 7.62 -0.58 15.68
N ALA A 215 6.87 0.43 16.14
CA ALA A 215 5.49 0.26 16.59
C ALA A 215 4.58 -0.24 15.44
N LEU A 216 4.74 0.31 14.24
CA LEU A 216 4.03 -0.17 13.04
C LEU A 216 4.48 -1.58 12.65
N GLY A 217 5.77 -1.90 12.78
CA GLY A 217 6.29 -3.25 12.54
C GLY A 217 5.70 -4.30 13.49
N ILE A 218 5.58 -3.97 14.79
CA ILE A 218 4.92 -4.83 15.78
C ILE A 218 3.44 -5.00 15.42
N ALA A 219 2.74 -3.92 15.07
CA ALA A 219 1.35 -4.01 14.63
C ALA A 219 1.23 -4.92 13.40
N ALA A 220 2.08 -4.77 12.39
CA ALA A 220 2.10 -5.61 11.20
C ALA A 220 2.31 -7.10 11.53
N ALA A 221 3.22 -7.42 12.46
CA ALA A 221 3.44 -8.80 12.91
C ALA A 221 2.20 -9.39 13.62
N LEU A 222 1.54 -8.62 14.49
CA LEU A 222 0.31 -9.05 15.15
C LEU A 222 -0.83 -9.28 14.16
N PHE A 223 -1.00 -8.36 13.20
CA PHE A 223 -1.98 -8.48 12.14
C PHE A 223 -1.69 -9.65 11.20
N LEU A 224 -0.43 -9.94 10.89
CA LEU A 224 -0.04 -11.12 10.12
C LEU A 224 -0.60 -12.39 10.78
N VAL A 225 -0.35 -12.60 12.08
CA VAL A 225 -0.84 -13.79 12.80
C VAL A 225 -2.37 -13.88 12.74
N ALA A 226 -3.06 -12.75 12.95
CA ALA A 226 -4.51 -12.68 12.88
C ALA A 226 -5.04 -13.00 11.46
N PHE A 227 -4.40 -12.46 10.42
CA PHE A 227 -4.79 -12.70 9.04
C PHE A 227 -4.54 -14.12 8.59
N LEU A 228 -3.37 -14.70 8.87
CA LEU A 228 -3.08 -16.10 8.53
C LEU A 228 -4.09 -17.05 9.19
N THR A 229 -4.36 -16.85 10.49
CA THR A 229 -5.35 -17.65 11.22
C THR A 229 -6.73 -17.54 10.59
N LYS A 230 -7.14 -16.31 10.25
CA LYS A 230 -8.44 -16.03 9.64
C LYS A 230 -8.55 -16.66 8.25
N TRP A 231 -7.56 -16.45 7.39
CA TRP A 231 -7.57 -16.94 6.01
C TRP A 231 -7.52 -18.45 5.94
N PHE A 232 -6.69 -19.10 6.77
CA PHE A 232 -6.64 -20.55 6.85
C PHE A 232 -7.98 -21.16 7.29
N ARG A 233 -8.65 -20.58 8.29
CA ARG A 233 -10.00 -21.00 8.70
C ARG A 233 -11.03 -20.80 7.60
N GLU A 234 -11.00 -19.65 6.93
CA GLU A 234 -11.92 -19.35 5.82
C GLU A 234 -11.74 -20.33 4.65
N LEU A 235 -10.51 -20.72 4.31
CA LEU A 235 -10.23 -21.67 3.23
C LEU A 235 -10.60 -23.11 3.61
N ASN A 236 -10.37 -23.53 4.85
CA ASN A 236 -10.79 -24.86 5.33
C ASN A 236 -12.31 -25.04 5.39
N ALA A 237 -13.06 -23.94 5.52
CA ALA A 237 -14.52 -23.97 5.53
C ALA A 237 -15.13 -24.05 4.12
N VAL A 238 -14.33 -23.94 3.05
CA VAL A 238 -14.82 -24.08 1.69
C VAL A 238 -15.12 -25.57 1.43
N PRO A 239 -16.35 -25.93 1.05
CA PRO A 239 -16.69 -27.31 0.66
C PRO A 239 -15.78 -27.76 -0.49
N ARG A 240 -15.25 -28.99 -0.40
CA ARG A 240 -14.41 -29.61 -1.44
C ARG A 240 -15.24 -30.05 -2.63
#